data_AF-A0ABD2K8J8-F1
#
_entry.id   AF-A0ABD2K8J8-F1
#
_cell.length_a   1.000
_cell.length_b   1.000
_cell.length_c   1.000
_cell.angle_alpha   90.00
_cell.angle_beta   90.00
_cell.angle_gamma   90.00
#
_symmetry.space_group_name_H-M   'P 1'
#
loop_
_entity.id
_entity.type
_entity.pdbx_description
1 polymer ?
#
loop_
_entity_poly.entity_id
_entity_poly.type
_entity_poly.pdbx_seq_one_letter_code
_entity_poly.pdbx_strand_id
1 'polypeptide(L)'
;MFHQIYLAFRFAGPSADLIVPAVALSSLRGSANFLMALICLCELVHQIGHTFFLVVVISGTNFVSLLTADLFMTPMLFASSCGFMAMFCAAFDRLFAVAWPFKHSTIFTKYKLPYLLSHLFICVIYGVFTMNYVLAYAFENAGNPTTGVVAETLMGPVGHKFLAGTFSISFCSTCCYVSIFVIIRCKNGVTQQTNTRVLRSLIIILSINIGGYLITLAMYQLLFAFGSILGTPIRAWQVGFVSGILLNAAAGSNAVVLYFNSTDYRRVFKKVFQSLKGYFGNKNDSFGQLRLSQLRLAN
;
A
#
# COMPACT_ATOMS: atom_id res chain seq x y z
N MET A 1 -1.27 27.72 -3.40
CA MET A 1 -0.49 27.29 -2.22
C MET A 1 -1.32 26.44 -1.25
N PHE A 2 -2.48 26.88 -0.73
CA PHE A 2 -3.33 26.08 0.17
C PHE A 2 -3.88 24.76 -0.42
N HIS A 3 -4.14 24.70 -1.74
CA HIS A 3 -4.59 23.45 -2.40
C HIS A 3 -3.49 22.37 -2.46
N GLN A 4 -2.22 22.77 -2.52
CA GLN A 4 -1.08 21.85 -2.51
C GLN A 4 -0.72 21.38 -1.10
N ILE A 5 -0.91 22.23 -0.08
CA ILE A 5 -0.79 21.84 1.34
C ILE A 5 -1.91 20.88 1.75
N TYR A 6 -3.13 21.09 1.24
CA TYR A 6 -4.27 20.17 1.44
C TYR A 6 -4.06 18.82 0.73
N LEU A 7 -3.45 18.82 -0.45
CA LEU A 7 -3.04 17.58 -1.13
C LEU A 7 -1.94 16.87 -0.35
N ALA A 8 -0.90 17.58 0.11
CA ALA A 8 0.18 17.04 0.94
C ALA A 8 -0.31 16.40 2.26
N PHE A 9 -1.32 16.97 2.91
CA PHE A 9 -1.93 16.35 4.11
C PHE A 9 -2.74 15.09 3.78
N ARG A 10 -3.26 14.96 2.55
CA ARG A 10 -3.88 13.75 2.00
C ARG A 10 -2.86 12.65 1.67
N PHE A 11 -1.58 13.01 1.46
CA PHE A 11 -0.45 12.09 1.21
C PHE A 11 0.15 11.46 2.49
N ALA A 12 -0.25 11.89 3.69
CA ALA A 12 0.15 11.24 4.95
C ALA A 12 -0.59 9.91 5.25
N GLY A 13 -1.47 9.47 4.34
CA GLY A 13 -1.86 8.07 4.18
C GLY A 13 -3.01 7.55 5.08
N PRO A 14 -4.22 7.28 4.54
CA PRO A 14 -5.26 6.44 5.18
C PRO A 14 -4.80 4.99 5.50
N SER A 15 -3.57 4.61 5.18
CA SER A 15 -2.97 3.30 5.49
C SER A 15 -2.63 3.12 6.98
N ALA A 16 -2.41 4.20 7.73
CA ALA A 16 -2.20 4.14 9.18
C ALA A 16 -3.44 3.58 9.92
N ASP A 17 -4.63 3.84 9.39
CA ASP A 17 -5.91 3.36 9.91
C ASP A 17 -6.04 1.82 9.83
N LEU A 18 -5.18 1.14 9.06
CA LEU A 18 -5.18 -0.32 8.91
C LEU A 18 -4.15 -1.06 9.76
N ILE A 19 -3.05 -0.41 10.13
CA ILE A 19 -2.04 -1.01 11.03
C ILE A 19 -2.68 -1.27 12.39
N VAL A 20 -3.50 -0.33 12.88
CA VAL A 20 -4.15 -0.45 14.18
C VAL A 20 -5.12 -1.65 14.21
N PRO A 21 -6.08 -1.86 13.28
CA PRO A 21 -6.92 -3.06 13.28
C PRO A 21 -6.17 -4.37 13.02
N ALA A 22 -5.14 -4.37 12.17
CA ALA A 22 -4.38 -5.57 11.84
C ALA A 22 -3.48 -6.05 12.99
N VAL A 23 -2.96 -5.10 13.79
CA VAL A 23 -2.11 -5.37 14.97
C VAL A 23 -2.94 -5.52 16.26
N ALA A 24 -4.08 -4.83 16.38
CA ALA A 24 -4.81 -4.70 17.66
C ALA A 24 -5.69 -5.91 18.07
N LEU A 25 -5.79 -6.99 17.29
CA LEU A 25 -6.66 -8.12 17.66
C LEU A 25 -5.96 -9.48 17.69
N SER A 26 -5.87 -10.01 18.91
CA SER A 26 -5.56 -11.42 19.19
C SER A 26 -6.51 -12.40 18.52
N SER A 27 -7.73 -11.99 18.16
CA SER A 27 -8.74 -12.80 17.46
C SER A 27 -8.49 -12.97 15.96
N LEU A 28 -7.55 -12.23 15.37
CA LEU A 28 -7.25 -12.22 13.94
C LEU A 28 -5.85 -12.80 13.62
N ARG A 29 -5.27 -13.65 14.49
CA ARG A 29 -3.89 -14.17 14.36
C ARG A 29 -3.66 -15.26 13.30
N GLY A 30 -4.21 -15.10 12.09
CA GLY A 30 -4.03 -15.98 10.93
C GLY A 30 -2.98 -15.48 9.91
N SER A 31 -2.49 -16.36 9.04
CA SER A 31 -1.50 -16.04 7.99
C SER A 31 -1.92 -14.86 7.11
N ALA A 32 -3.16 -14.86 6.66
CA ALA A 32 -3.64 -13.81 5.79
C ALA A 32 -3.73 -12.43 6.45
N ASN A 33 -3.99 -12.34 7.75
CA ASN A 33 -4.01 -11.07 8.45
C ASN A 33 -2.60 -10.53 8.68
N PHE A 34 -1.62 -11.41 8.87
CA PHE A 34 -0.21 -11.04 8.85
C PHE A 34 0.19 -10.48 7.48
N LEU A 35 -0.17 -11.16 6.39
CA LEU A 35 0.14 -10.68 5.03
C LEU A 35 -0.57 -9.36 4.71
N MET A 36 -1.81 -9.18 5.16
CA MET A 36 -2.49 -7.88 5.04
C MET A 36 -1.80 -6.79 5.86
N ALA A 37 -1.34 -7.08 7.08
CA ALA A 37 -0.58 -6.13 7.88
C ALA A 37 0.73 -5.73 7.18
N LEU A 38 1.42 -6.71 6.59
CA LEU A 38 2.65 -6.49 5.83
C LEU A 38 2.39 -5.59 4.61
N ILE A 39 1.33 -5.87 3.82
CA ILE A 39 0.93 -5.02 2.69
C ILE A 39 0.67 -3.58 3.16
N CYS A 40 -0.08 -3.41 4.26
CA CYS A 40 -0.39 -2.07 4.79
C CYS A 40 0.86 -1.33 5.28
N LEU A 41 1.81 -2.05 5.90
CA LEU A 41 3.09 -1.48 6.32
C LEU A 41 3.92 -1.03 5.11
N CYS A 42 3.99 -1.86 4.07
CA CYS A 42 4.66 -1.54 2.81
C CYS A 42 4.05 -0.30 2.15
N GLU A 43 2.71 -0.22 2.07
CA GLU A 43 1.99 0.94 1.55
C GLU A 43 2.24 2.20 2.39
N LEU A 44 2.31 2.09 3.72
CA LEU A 44 2.65 3.23 4.58
C LEU A 44 4.05 3.76 4.28
N VAL A 45 5.06 2.88 4.21
CA VAL A 45 6.44 3.28 3.93
C VAL A 45 6.56 3.85 2.51
N HIS A 46 5.85 3.29 1.53
CA HIS A 46 5.75 3.83 0.18
C HIS A 46 5.19 5.28 0.20
N GLN A 47 4.07 5.50 0.90
CA GLN A 47 3.42 6.80 1.01
C GLN A 47 4.29 7.85 1.72
N ILE A 48 4.97 7.48 2.81
CA ILE A 48 5.91 8.38 3.52
C ILE A 48 6.96 8.93 2.57
N GLY A 49 7.41 8.11 1.61
CA GLY A 49 8.41 8.53 0.65
C GLY A 49 7.96 9.71 -0.24
N HIS A 50 6.66 9.91 -0.49
CA HIS A 50 6.17 11.08 -1.23
C HIS A 50 6.48 12.41 -0.52
N THR A 51 6.81 12.37 0.78
CA THR A 51 7.30 13.54 1.53
C THR A 51 8.59 14.10 0.93
N PHE A 52 9.44 13.29 0.30
CA PHE A 52 10.67 13.77 -0.34
C PHE A 52 10.35 14.78 -1.46
N PHE A 53 9.43 14.43 -2.36
CA PHE A 53 8.96 15.33 -3.40
C PHE A 53 8.40 16.65 -2.81
N LEU A 54 7.63 16.55 -1.71
CA LEU A 54 7.10 17.72 -1.03
C LEU A 54 8.21 18.64 -0.50
N VAL A 55 9.26 18.07 0.09
CA VAL A 55 10.41 18.84 0.60
C VAL A 55 11.14 19.56 -0.54
N VAL A 56 11.37 18.89 -1.67
CA VAL A 56 12.01 19.49 -2.86
C VAL A 56 11.18 20.67 -3.40
N VAL A 57 9.86 20.52 -3.46
CA VAL A 57 8.96 21.61 -3.90
C VAL A 57 8.97 22.79 -2.93
N ILE A 58 8.91 22.52 -1.61
CA ILE A 58 8.87 23.58 -0.59
C ILE A 58 10.22 24.32 -0.50
N SER A 59 11.35 23.65 -0.74
CA SER A 59 12.67 24.27 -0.71
C SER A 59 12.92 25.24 -1.87
N GLY A 60 12.05 25.26 -2.89
CA GLY A 60 12.24 26.04 -4.12
C GLY A 60 13.29 25.43 -5.06
N THR A 61 13.75 24.21 -4.77
CA THR A 61 14.71 23.49 -5.61
C THR A 61 13.92 22.75 -6.68
N ASN A 62 13.92 23.23 -7.93
CA ASN A 62 13.11 22.60 -8.99
C ASN A 62 13.63 21.23 -9.42
N PHE A 63 14.94 20.99 -9.30
CA PHE A 63 15.58 19.75 -9.72
C PHE A 63 16.67 19.33 -8.74
N VAL A 64 16.71 18.03 -8.45
CA VAL A 64 17.78 17.35 -7.73
C VAL A 64 18.42 16.32 -8.66
N SER A 65 19.62 15.87 -8.31
CA SER A 65 20.30 14.81 -9.06
C SER A 65 19.57 13.47 -8.86
N LEU A 66 19.52 12.64 -9.91
CA LEU A 66 18.84 11.34 -9.88
C LEU A 66 19.37 10.44 -8.75
N LEU A 67 20.69 10.41 -8.55
CA LEU A 67 21.30 9.61 -7.48
C LEU A 67 20.84 10.08 -6.10
N THR A 68 20.81 11.38 -5.85
CA THR A 68 20.33 11.91 -4.57
C THR A 68 18.85 11.56 -4.38
N ALA A 69 18.04 11.76 -5.41
CA ALA A 69 16.62 11.43 -5.38
C ALA A 69 16.39 9.94 -5.05
N ASP A 70 17.07 9.03 -5.74
CA ASP A 70 16.92 7.58 -5.58
C ASP A 70 17.41 7.08 -4.23
N LEU A 71 18.49 7.66 -3.67
CA LEU A 71 18.95 7.32 -2.33
C LEU A 71 17.91 7.69 -1.26
N PHE A 72 17.29 8.87 -1.36
CA PHE A 72 16.22 9.27 -0.46
C PHE A 72 14.94 8.45 -0.66
N MET A 73 14.65 8.06 -1.89
CA MET A 73 13.46 7.28 -2.26
C MET A 73 13.62 5.76 -2.06
N THR A 74 14.83 5.26 -1.79
CA THR A 74 15.13 3.84 -1.63
C THR A 74 14.17 3.09 -0.68
N PRO A 75 13.85 3.60 0.53
CA PRO A 75 12.90 2.92 1.42
C PRO A 75 11.51 2.76 0.81
N MET A 76 11.06 3.76 0.03
CA MET A 76 9.74 3.76 -0.62
C MET A 76 9.67 2.69 -1.72
N LEU A 77 10.75 2.56 -2.50
CA LEU A 77 10.81 1.72 -3.70
C LEU A 77 10.95 0.26 -3.26
N PHE A 78 11.78 0.03 -2.25
CA PHE A 78 11.85 -1.23 -1.53
C PHE A 78 10.48 -1.64 -0.98
N ALA A 79 9.79 -0.74 -0.29
CA ALA A 79 8.51 -1.03 0.32
C ALA A 79 7.41 -1.31 -0.72
N SER A 80 7.33 -0.51 -1.78
CA SER A 80 6.38 -0.72 -2.87
C SER A 80 6.58 -2.09 -3.54
N SER A 81 7.84 -2.45 -3.81
CA SER A 81 8.21 -3.77 -4.38
C SER A 81 7.84 -4.91 -3.44
N CYS A 82 8.19 -4.80 -2.16
CA CYS A 82 7.78 -5.75 -1.13
C CYS A 82 6.25 -5.88 -1.05
N GLY A 83 5.52 -4.77 -1.20
CA GLY A 83 4.05 -4.73 -1.21
C GLY A 83 3.45 -5.55 -2.35
N PHE A 84 3.99 -5.44 -3.57
CA PHE A 84 3.57 -6.28 -4.69
C PHE A 84 3.78 -7.77 -4.44
N MET A 85 4.97 -8.13 -3.96
CA MET A 85 5.26 -9.53 -3.63
C MET A 85 4.40 -10.04 -2.46
N ALA A 86 4.10 -9.18 -1.48
CA ALA A 86 3.22 -9.52 -0.37
C ALA A 86 1.76 -9.75 -0.83
N MET A 87 1.28 -8.96 -1.80
CA MET A 87 -0.03 -9.17 -2.45
C MET A 87 -0.10 -10.54 -3.15
N PHE A 88 0.96 -10.93 -3.87
CA PHE A 88 1.05 -12.26 -4.46
C PHE A 88 1.13 -13.37 -3.40
N CYS A 89 1.95 -13.20 -2.37
CA CYS A 89 2.01 -14.13 -1.24
C CYS A 89 0.65 -14.31 -0.58
N ALA A 90 -0.13 -13.24 -0.43
CA ALA A 90 -1.50 -13.30 0.08
C ALA A 90 -2.43 -14.08 -0.85
N ALA A 91 -2.35 -13.85 -2.17
CA ALA A 91 -3.12 -14.61 -3.15
C ALA A 91 -2.79 -16.11 -3.10
N PHE A 92 -1.50 -16.44 -2.98
CA PHE A 92 -1.01 -17.80 -2.90
C PHE A 92 -1.40 -18.50 -1.60
N ASP A 93 -1.24 -17.86 -0.43
CA ASP A 93 -1.69 -18.39 0.87
C ASP A 93 -3.20 -18.71 0.83
N ARG A 94 -4.02 -17.84 0.24
CA ARG A 94 -5.45 -18.09 0.07
C ARG A 94 -5.75 -19.25 -0.86
N LEU A 95 -5.04 -19.37 -1.97
CA LEU A 95 -5.17 -20.52 -2.86
C LEU A 95 -4.82 -21.82 -2.13
N PHE A 96 -3.72 -21.81 -1.37
CA PHE A 96 -3.28 -22.97 -0.60
C PHE A 96 -4.31 -23.38 0.47
N ALA A 97 -4.88 -22.40 1.18
CA ALA A 97 -5.93 -22.62 2.18
C ALA A 97 -7.23 -23.19 1.59
N VAL A 98 -7.61 -22.78 0.37
CA VAL A 98 -8.84 -23.25 -0.29
C VAL A 98 -8.64 -24.61 -0.98
N ALA A 99 -7.51 -24.80 -1.64
CA ALA A 99 -7.20 -26.04 -2.34
C ALA A 99 -6.99 -27.20 -1.35
N TRP A 100 -6.22 -26.98 -0.29
CA TRP A 100 -5.86 -28.00 0.71
C TRP A 100 -6.02 -27.49 2.16
N PRO A 101 -7.27 -27.33 2.64
CA PRO A 101 -7.54 -26.73 3.95
C PRO A 101 -6.90 -27.49 5.12
N PHE A 102 -6.93 -28.83 5.11
CA PHE A 102 -6.32 -29.63 6.16
C PHE A 102 -4.80 -29.45 6.21
N LYS A 103 -4.11 -29.54 5.06
CA LYS A 103 -2.65 -29.36 5.00
C LYS A 103 -2.23 -27.94 5.41
N HIS A 104 -2.95 -26.93 4.92
CA HIS A 104 -2.73 -25.53 5.30
C HIS A 104 -2.83 -25.34 6.82
N SER A 105 -3.92 -25.82 7.43
CA SER A 105 -4.14 -25.71 8.87
C SER A 105 -3.05 -26.42 9.68
N THR A 106 -2.63 -27.62 9.26
CA THR A 106 -1.56 -28.37 9.94
C THR A 106 -0.22 -27.64 9.86
N ILE A 107 0.18 -27.18 8.68
CA ILE A 107 1.46 -26.45 8.48
C ILE A 107 1.45 -25.15 9.27
N PHE A 108 0.39 -24.36 9.18
CA PHE A 108 0.29 -23.09 9.88
C PHE A 108 0.31 -23.26 11.41
N THR A 109 -0.34 -24.31 11.93
CA THR A 109 -0.37 -24.55 13.38
C THR A 109 0.97 -25.08 13.90
N LYS A 110 1.60 -26.01 13.16
CA LYS A 110 2.86 -26.66 13.59
C LYS A 110 4.10 -25.80 13.35
N TYR A 111 4.14 -25.05 12.24
CA TYR A 111 5.31 -24.27 11.80
C TYR A 111 4.96 -22.80 11.59
N LYS A 112 4.17 -22.23 12.51
CA LYS A 112 3.64 -20.86 12.38
C LYS A 112 4.69 -19.82 12.04
N LEU A 113 5.73 -19.71 12.88
CA LEU A 113 6.75 -18.67 12.71
C LEU A 113 7.58 -18.86 11.43
N PRO A 114 8.15 -20.05 11.15
CA PRO A 114 8.85 -20.28 9.87
C PRO A 114 7.98 -20.00 8.64
N TYR A 115 6.69 -20.34 8.70
CA TYR A 115 5.75 -20.08 7.60
C TYR A 115 5.52 -18.58 7.34
N LEU A 116 5.38 -17.77 8.40
CA LEU A 116 5.23 -16.31 8.24
C LEU A 116 6.55 -15.65 7.80
N LEU A 117 7.68 -16.11 8.35
CA LEU A 117 9.00 -15.59 7.99
C LEU A 117 9.38 -15.92 6.54
N SER A 118 8.95 -17.07 5.99
CA SER A 118 9.24 -17.40 4.60
C SER A 118 8.55 -16.43 3.62
N HIS A 119 7.30 -16.04 3.89
CA HIS A 119 6.63 -15.01 3.10
C HIS A 119 7.35 -13.66 3.18
N LEU A 120 7.74 -13.23 4.39
CA LEU A 120 8.49 -12.00 4.58
C LEU A 120 9.82 -12.05 3.81
N PHE A 121 10.54 -13.17 3.90
CA PHE A 121 11.81 -13.37 3.22
C PHE A 121 11.68 -13.27 1.69
N ILE A 122 10.65 -13.88 1.11
CA ILE A 122 10.36 -13.78 -0.33
C ILE A 122 10.08 -12.32 -0.72
N CYS A 123 9.32 -11.57 0.10
CA CYS A 123 9.04 -10.16 -0.14
C CYS A 123 10.33 -9.33 -0.12
N VAL A 124 11.17 -9.53 0.89
CA VAL A 124 12.45 -8.82 1.05
C VAL A 124 13.39 -9.11 -0.13
N ILE A 125 13.52 -10.37 -0.57
CA ILE A 125 14.34 -10.71 -1.74
C ILE A 125 13.89 -9.92 -2.96
N TYR A 126 12.58 -9.87 -3.23
CA TYR A 126 12.05 -9.15 -4.37
C TYR A 126 12.27 -7.63 -4.26
N GLY A 127 12.11 -7.08 -3.05
CA GLY A 127 12.42 -5.68 -2.77
C GLY A 127 13.90 -5.33 -2.98
N VAL A 128 14.83 -6.16 -2.48
CA VAL A 128 16.27 -5.98 -2.66
C VAL A 128 16.66 -6.10 -4.13
N PHE A 129 16.14 -7.11 -4.84
CA PHE A 129 16.36 -7.26 -6.28
C PHE A 129 15.93 -6.01 -7.05
N THR A 130 14.75 -5.48 -6.70
CA THR A 130 14.25 -4.25 -7.33
C THR A 130 15.13 -3.05 -7.04
N MET A 131 15.53 -2.87 -5.78
CA MET A 131 16.40 -1.77 -5.42
C MET A 131 17.77 -1.84 -6.10
N ASN A 132 18.32 -3.03 -6.28
CA ASN A 132 19.64 -3.20 -6.86
C ASN A 132 19.71 -2.64 -8.29
N TYR A 133 18.75 -2.96 -9.16
CA TYR A 133 18.79 -2.45 -10.53
C TYR A 133 18.38 -0.97 -10.64
N VAL A 134 17.55 -0.45 -9.74
CA VAL A 134 17.21 0.99 -9.70
C VAL A 134 18.44 1.79 -9.30
N LEU A 135 19.12 1.39 -8.21
CA LEU A 135 20.32 2.09 -7.74
C LEU A 135 21.47 1.97 -8.73
N ALA A 136 21.67 0.80 -9.36
CA ALA A 136 22.69 0.65 -10.40
C ALA A 136 22.49 1.67 -11.53
N TYR A 137 21.26 1.86 -11.99
CA TYR A 137 20.94 2.87 -13.00
C TYR A 137 21.18 4.30 -12.49
N ALA A 138 20.81 4.58 -11.23
CA ALA A 138 21.03 5.88 -10.60
C ALA A 138 22.52 6.24 -10.51
N PHE A 139 23.39 5.27 -10.24
CA PHE A 139 24.85 5.47 -10.23
C PHE A 139 25.40 5.80 -11.62
N GLU A 140 24.92 5.10 -12.66
CA GLU A 140 25.32 5.35 -14.05
C GLU A 140 24.83 6.71 -14.57
N ASN A 141 23.70 7.20 -14.03
CA ASN A 141 22.99 8.40 -14.49
C ASN A 141 22.91 9.49 -13.41
N ALA A 142 23.90 9.54 -12.52
CA ALA A 142 23.82 10.32 -11.28
C ALA A 142 23.50 11.81 -11.48
N GLY A 143 23.97 12.40 -12.58
CA GLY A 143 23.77 13.83 -12.89
C GLY A 143 22.43 14.20 -13.52
N ASN A 144 21.58 13.23 -13.86
CA ASN A 144 20.31 13.52 -14.53
C ASN A 144 19.37 14.30 -13.59
N PRO A 145 18.77 15.42 -14.05
CA PRO A 145 17.87 16.20 -13.22
C PRO A 145 16.51 15.49 -13.09
N THR A 146 16.00 15.43 -11.86
CA THR A 146 14.65 14.94 -11.55
C THR A 146 13.96 15.90 -10.58
N THR A 147 12.63 15.96 -10.66
CA THR A 147 11.80 16.74 -9.72
C THR A 147 11.67 16.06 -8.36
N GLY A 148 12.19 14.83 -8.19
CA GLY A 148 12.05 14.03 -6.97
C GLY A 148 10.74 13.25 -6.90
N VAL A 149 9.99 13.19 -8.00
CA VAL A 149 8.80 12.33 -8.12
C VAL A 149 9.22 10.89 -8.38
N VAL A 150 8.68 9.97 -7.59
CA VAL A 150 8.96 8.51 -7.66
C VAL A 150 8.84 7.94 -9.06
N ALA A 151 7.85 8.36 -9.82
CA ALA A 151 7.62 7.81 -11.14
C ALA A 151 8.73 8.17 -12.14
N GLU A 152 9.46 9.27 -11.92
CA GLU A 152 10.59 9.67 -12.78
C GLU A 152 11.79 8.74 -12.62
N THR A 153 11.97 8.16 -11.43
CA THR A 153 13.04 7.17 -11.16
C THR A 153 12.77 5.83 -11.84
N LEU A 154 11.50 5.59 -12.19
CA LEU A 154 11.01 4.41 -12.88
C LEU A 154 10.71 4.70 -14.36
N MET A 155 11.43 5.63 -14.99
CA MET A 155 11.36 5.88 -16.44
C MET A 155 12.43 5.10 -17.21
N GLY A 156 12.25 4.99 -18.53
CA GLY A 156 13.22 4.36 -19.42
C GLY A 156 13.44 2.85 -19.17
N PRO A 157 14.67 2.33 -19.35
CA PRO A 157 14.96 0.89 -19.23
C PRO A 157 14.63 0.29 -17.86
N VAL A 158 14.84 1.06 -16.78
CA VAL A 158 14.48 0.65 -15.41
C VAL A 158 12.97 0.53 -15.28
N GLY A 159 12.24 1.51 -15.80
CA GLY A 159 10.79 1.51 -15.86
C GLY A 159 10.20 0.30 -16.58
N HIS A 160 10.78 -0.10 -17.72
CA HIS A 160 10.35 -1.30 -18.44
C HIS A 160 10.54 -2.57 -17.61
N LYS A 161 11.69 -2.73 -16.95
CA LYS A 161 11.97 -3.87 -16.06
C LYS A 161 10.99 -3.90 -14.88
N PHE A 162 10.76 -2.74 -14.25
CA PHE A 162 9.83 -2.61 -13.13
C PHE A 162 8.38 -2.93 -13.55
N LEU A 163 7.93 -2.40 -14.70
CA LEU A 163 6.61 -2.68 -15.26
C LEU A 163 6.45 -4.17 -15.58
N ALA A 164 7.44 -4.80 -16.24
CA ALA A 164 7.39 -6.21 -16.58
C ALA A 164 7.32 -7.10 -15.34
N GLY A 165 8.10 -6.79 -14.30
CA GLY A 165 8.06 -7.49 -13.02
C GLY A 165 6.71 -7.34 -12.32
N THR A 166 6.21 -6.10 -12.22
CA THR A 166 4.92 -5.78 -11.60
C THR A 166 3.77 -6.46 -12.32
N PHE A 167 3.77 -6.43 -13.66
CA PHE A 167 2.79 -7.10 -14.49
C PHE A 167 2.83 -8.61 -14.28
N SER A 168 4.02 -9.22 -14.26
CA SER A 168 4.18 -10.67 -14.05
C SER A 168 3.63 -11.12 -12.70
N ILE A 169 3.95 -10.41 -11.61
CA ILE A 169 3.43 -10.72 -10.27
C ILE A 169 1.92 -10.51 -10.19
N SER A 170 1.41 -9.44 -10.80
CA SER A 170 -0.02 -9.14 -10.86
C SER A 170 -0.80 -10.20 -11.64
N PHE A 171 -0.22 -10.69 -12.74
CA PHE A 171 -0.78 -11.77 -13.53
C PHE A 171 -0.81 -13.07 -12.74
N CYS A 172 0.29 -13.46 -12.09
CA CYS A 172 0.34 -14.62 -11.21
C CYS A 172 -0.70 -14.55 -10.07
N SER A 173 -0.85 -13.37 -9.47
CA SER A 173 -1.86 -13.13 -8.42
C SER A 173 -3.28 -13.32 -8.97
N THR A 174 -3.55 -12.79 -10.16
CA THR A 174 -4.83 -12.96 -10.86
C THR A 174 -5.13 -14.43 -11.12
N CYS A 175 -4.15 -15.19 -11.62
CA CYS A 175 -4.26 -16.64 -11.82
C CYS A 175 -4.60 -17.38 -10.51
N CYS A 176 -4.02 -16.99 -9.37
CA CYS A 176 -4.39 -17.55 -8.07
C CYS A 176 -5.88 -17.30 -7.74
N TYR A 177 -6.40 -16.09 -7.95
CA TYR A 177 -7.80 -15.79 -7.66
C TYR A 177 -8.79 -16.46 -8.60
N VAL A 178 -8.46 -16.55 -9.89
CA VAL A 178 -9.23 -17.34 -10.86
C VAL A 178 -9.27 -18.79 -10.42
N SER A 179 -8.14 -19.35 -9.98
CA SER A 179 -8.07 -20.73 -9.49
C SER A 179 -8.92 -20.94 -8.24
N ILE A 180 -8.88 -20.00 -7.28
CA ILE A 180 -9.74 -20.03 -6.10
C ILE A 180 -11.22 -20.03 -6.51
N PHE A 181 -11.61 -19.17 -7.45
CA PHE A 181 -12.98 -19.09 -7.94
C PHE A 181 -13.44 -20.41 -8.55
N VAL A 182 -12.62 -21.02 -9.41
CA VAL A 182 -12.90 -22.33 -10.01
C VAL A 182 -13.04 -23.41 -8.94
N ILE A 183 -12.10 -23.50 -7.98
CA ILE A 183 -12.15 -24.51 -6.91
C ILE A 183 -13.42 -24.37 -6.06
N ILE A 184 -13.80 -23.13 -5.70
CA ILE A 184 -15.03 -22.88 -4.93
C ILE A 184 -16.28 -23.27 -5.72
N ARG A 185 -16.30 -23.04 -7.03
CA ARG A 185 -17.43 -23.44 -7.89
C ARG A 185 -17.53 -24.94 -8.07
N CYS A 186 -16.41 -25.64 -8.12
CA CYS A 186 -16.38 -27.10 -8.29
C CYS A 186 -16.65 -27.87 -6.99
N LYS A 187 -16.33 -27.31 -5.81
CA LYS A 187 -16.62 -27.93 -4.51
C LYS A 187 -17.99 -27.48 -3.96
N ASN A 188 -19.04 -28.25 -4.23
CA ASN A 188 -20.34 -28.07 -3.58
C ASN A 188 -20.24 -28.44 -2.07
N GLY A 189 -20.28 -27.45 -1.15
CA GLY A 189 -20.28 -27.75 0.29
C GLY A 189 -20.08 -26.56 1.26
N VAL A 190 -21.19 -26.12 1.86
CA VAL A 190 -21.53 -25.49 3.17
C VAL A 190 -20.51 -24.69 4.04
N THR A 191 -19.20 -24.64 3.83
CA THR A 191 -18.30 -23.71 4.56
C THR A 191 -18.13 -22.33 3.86
N GLN A 192 -19.04 -22.03 2.95
CA GLN A 192 -18.89 -20.98 1.93
C GLN A 192 -19.01 -19.55 2.49
N GLN A 193 -19.98 -19.23 3.34
CA GLN A 193 -20.39 -17.83 3.53
C GLN A 193 -19.32 -16.90 4.14
N THR A 194 -18.62 -17.30 5.21
CA THR A 194 -17.65 -16.43 5.88
C THR A 194 -16.36 -16.26 5.06
N ASN A 195 -15.83 -17.36 4.51
CA ASN A 195 -14.63 -17.33 3.66
C ASN A 195 -14.88 -16.60 2.34
N THR A 196 -16.08 -16.71 1.75
CA THR A 196 -16.41 -16.02 0.49
C THR A 196 -16.52 -14.51 0.68
N ARG A 197 -17.03 -14.04 1.83
CA ARG A 197 -17.09 -12.59 2.11
C ARG A 197 -15.69 -11.98 2.25
N VAL A 198 -14.79 -12.64 2.98
CA VAL A 198 -13.39 -12.19 3.12
C VAL A 198 -12.66 -12.26 1.77
N LEU A 199 -12.89 -13.31 0.98
CA LEU A 199 -12.36 -13.43 -0.37
C LEU A 199 -12.83 -12.28 -1.28
N ARG A 200 -14.11 -11.92 -1.23
CA ARG A 200 -14.67 -10.80 -2.01
C ARG A 200 -13.97 -9.49 -1.68
N SER A 201 -13.75 -9.18 -0.39
CA SER A 201 -13.00 -7.96 -0.02
C SER A 201 -11.57 -7.97 -0.55
N LEU A 202 -10.87 -9.11 -0.50
CA LEU A 202 -9.49 -9.23 -1.00
C LEU A 202 -9.41 -9.06 -2.51
N ILE A 203 -10.36 -9.64 -3.26
CA ILE A 203 -10.43 -9.47 -4.72
C ILE A 203 -10.60 -7.98 -5.07
N ILE A 204 -11.48 -7.27 -4.38
CA ILE A 204 -11.71 -5.84 -4.64
C ILE A 204 -10.45 -5.03 -4.34
N ILE A 205 -9.84 -5.23 -3.16
CA ILE A 205 -8.59 -4.57 -2.75
C ILE A 205 -7.49 -4.76 -3.79
N LEU A 206 -7.28 -6.01 -4.20
CA LEU A 206 -6.25 -6.34 -5.16
C LEU A 206 -6.55 -5.79 -6.55
N SER A 207 -7.79 -5.83 -7.00
CA SER A 207 -8.17 -5.27 -8.30
C SER A 207 -7.94 -3.77 -8.36
N ILE A 208 -8.29 -3.05 -7.28
CA ILE A 208 -8.07 -1.60 -7.18
C ILE A 208 -6.57 -1.29 -7.12
N ASN A 209 -5.80 -1.99 -6.27
CA ASN A 209 -4.37 -1.75 -6.16
C ASN A 209 -3.63 -2.11 -7.44
N ILE A 210 -3.77 -3.34 -7.94
CA ILE A 210 -3.13 -3.79 -9.18
C ILE A 210 -3.51 -2.87 -10.33
N GLY A 211 -4.80 -2.52 -10.47
CA GLY A 211 -5.26 -1.60 -11.49
C GLY A 211 -4.63 -0.21 -11.37
N GLY A 212 -4.63 0.39 -10.18
CA GLY A 212 -4.04 1.71 -9.93
C GLY A 212 -2.54 1.74 -10.26
N TYR A 213 -1.79 0.75 -9.81
CA TYR A 213 -0.36 0.62 -10.08
C TYR A 213 -0.05 0.40 -11.57
N LEU A 214 -0.72 -0.57 -12.21
CA LEU A 214 -0.48 -0.87 -13.62
C LEU A 214 -0.88 0.29 -14.54
N ILE A 215 -2.02 0.93 -14.30
CA ILE A 215 -2.45 2.12 -15.06
C ILE A 215 -1.41 3.23 -14.91
N THR A 216 -0.92 3.45 -13.70
CA THR A 216 0.08 4.50 -13.45
C THR A 216 1.38 4.23 -14.20
N LEU A 217 1.93 3.02 -14.05
CA LEU A 217 3.16 2.64 -14.74
C LEU A 217 2.99 2.68 -16.27
N ALA A 218 1.86 2.17 -16.79
CA ALA A 218 1.56 2.21 -18.22
C ALA A 218 1.48 3.65 -18.74
N MET A 219 0.83 4.56 -18.01
CA MET A 219 0.79 5.98 -18.37
C MET A 219 2.18 6.60 -18.41
N TYR A 220 3.05 6.33 -17.43
CA TYR A 220 4.42 6.85 -17.44
C TYR A 220 5.26 6.28 -18.59
N GLN A 221 5.09 5.00 -18.95
CA GLN A 221 5.76 4.42 -20.12
C GLN A 221 5.23 5.01 -21.44
N LEU A 222 3.92 5.28 -21.54
CA LEU A 222 3.35 5.97 -22.70
C LEU A 222 3.86 7.42 -22.80
N LEU A 223 3.97 8.13 -21.67
CA LEU A 223 4.55 9.47 -21.63
C LEU A 223 6.03 9.47 -22.03
N PHE A 224 6.78 8.45 -21.65
CA PHE A 224 8.16 8.28 -22.10
C PHE A 224 8.24 8.02 -23.61
N ALA A 225 7.41 7.11 -24.13
CA ALA A 225 7.43 6.72 -25.55
C ALA A 225 6.88 7.79 -26.49
N PHE A 226 5.84 8.53 -26.08
CA PHE A 226 5.10 9.48 -26.93
C PHE A 226 5.15 10.92 -26.41
N GLY A 227 6.04 11.22 -25.46
CA GLY A 227 6.15 12.54 -24.84
C GLY A 227 6.42 13.67 -25.83
N SER A 228 7.13 13.38 -26.92
CA SER A 228 7.39 14.33 -28.02
C SER A 228 6.11 14.79 -28.74
N ILE A 229 5.06 13.95 -28.78
CA ILE A 229 3.78 14.26 -29.40
C ILE A 229 2.90 15.13 -28.49
N LEU A 230 3.07 15.00 -27.17
CA LEU A 230 2.28 15.73 -26.16
C LEU A 230 2.72 17.20 -25.99
N GLY A 231 3.75 17.63 -26.74
CA GLY A 231 4.23 19.00 -26.79
C GLY A 231 5.34 19.27 -25.78
N THR A 232 5.20 20.35 -25.01
CA THR A 232 6.24 20.77 -24.05
C THR A 232 6.43 19.76 -22.91
N PRO A 233 7.66 19.53 -22.42
CA PRO A 233 7.94 18.59 -21.32
C PRO A 233 7.09 18.82 -20.07
N ILE A 234 6.77 20.09 -19.75
CA ILE A 234 5.90 20.43 -18.62
C ILE A 234 4.49 19.87 -18.77
N ARG A 235 3.97 19.77 -19.99
CA ARG A 235 2.64 19.22 -20.27
C ARG A 235 2.64 17.71 -20.06
N ALA A 236 3.67 17.02 -20.56
CA ALA A 236 3.85 15.59 -20.33
C ALA A 236 3.97 15.28 -18.83
N TRP A 237 4.73 16.09 -18.09
CA TRP A 237 4.85 16.00 -16.64
C TRP A 237 3.50 16.19 -15.93
N GLN A 238 2.71 17.20 -16.30
CA GLN A 238 1.35 17.44 -15.75
C GLN A 238 0.39 16.27 -15.99
N VAL A 239 0.46 15.63 -17.17
CA VAL A 239 -0.34 14.44 -17.47
C VAL A 239 0.07 13.26 -16.59
N GLY A 240 1.37 13.11 -16.31
CA GLY A 240 1.87 12.10 -15.37
C GLY A 240 1.31 12.26 -13.96
N PHE A 241 1.08 13.50 -13.50
CA PHE A 241 0.45 13.73 -12.19
C PHE A 241 -0.95 13.15 -12.06
N VAL A 242 -1.74 13.14 -13.15
CA VAL A 242 -3.10 12.60 -13.13
C VAL A 242 -3.09 11.10 -12.82
N SER A 243 -2.14 10.35 -13.37
CA SER A 243 -2.00 8.93 -13.07
C SER A 243 -1.51 8.70 -11.64
N GLY A 244 -0.61 9.55 -11.14
CA GLY A 244 -0.22 9.56 -9.73
C GLY A 244 -1.40 9.73 -8.76
N ILE A 245 -2.42 10.53 -9.09
CA ILE A 245 -3.61 10.67 -8.24
C ILE A 245 -4.37 9.33 -8.14
N LEU A 246 -4.51 8.60 -9.24
CA LEU A 246 -5.17 7.29 -9.27
C LEU A 246 -4.40 6.27 -8.42
N LEU A 247 -3.07 6.28 -8.51
CA LEU A 247 -2.20 5.44 -7.67
C LEU A 247 -2.47 5.64 -6.18
N ASN A 248 -2.48 6.90 -5.75
CA ASN A 248 -2.68 7.24 -4.34
C ASN A 248 -4.09 6.94 -3.86
N ALA A 249 -5.10 7.15 -4.72
CA ALA A 249 -6.46 6.73 -4.43
C ALA A 249 -6.57 5.21 -4.27
N ALA A 250 -5.85 4.44 -5.09
CA ALA A 250 -5.79 2.98 -4.97
C ALA A 250 -5.13 2.55 -3.67
N ALA A 251 -3.91 3.03 -3.38
CA ALA A 251 -3.18 2.75 -2.14
C ALA A 251 -4.01 3.06 -0.88
N GLY A 252 -4.75 4.18 -0.90
CA GLY A 252 -5.61 4.57 0.21
C GLY A 252 -6.97 3.85 0.30
N SER A 253 -7.37 3.10 -0.73
CA SER A 253 -8.68 2.43 -0.78
C SER A 253 -8.79 1.23 0.16
N ASN A 254 -7.66 0.65 0.58
CA ASN A 254 -7.61 -0.59 1.37
C ASN A 254 -8.47 -0.50 2.64
N ALA A 255 -8.35 0.60 3.40
CA ALA A 255 -9.05 0.76 4.67
C ALA A 255 -10.56 0.88 4.45
N VAL A 256 -10.93 1.67 3.44
CA VAL A 256 -12.32 1.91 3.04
C VAL A 256 -12.98 0.59 2.61
N VAL A 257 -12.32 -0.16 1.72
CA VAL A 257 -12.85 -1.44 1.22
C VAL A 257 -13.04 -2.44 2.36
N LEU A 258 -12.08 -2.54 3.29
CA LEU A 258 -12.18 -3.44 4.44
C LEU A 258 -13.30 -3.04 5.41
N TYR A 259 -13.46 -1.75 5.70
CA TYR A 259 -14.54 -1.24 6.55
C TYR A 259 -15.94 -1.58 5.98
N PHE A 260 -16.12 -1.40 4.68
CA PHE A 260 -17.42 -1.63 4.04
C PHE A 260 -17.69 -3.12 3.77
N ASN A 261 -16.68 -3.94 3.45
CA ASN A 261 -16.90 -5.33 3.03
C ASN A 261 -16.69 -6.39 4.13
N SER A 262 -16.02 -6.07 5.24
CA SER A 262 -15.81 -7.02 6.34
C SER A 262 -16.43 -6.54 7.65
N THR A 263 -17.34 -7.36 8.18
CA THR A 263 -18.00 -7.13 9.48
C THR A 263 -17.01 -7.16 10.64
N ASP A 264 -15.99 -8.02 10.54
CA ASP A 264 -14.96 -8.15 11.57
C ASP A 264 -14.13 -6.87 11.63
N TYR A 265 -13.55 -6.46 10.50
CA TYR A 265 -12.79 -5.21 10.40
C TYR A 265 -13.63 -4.00 10.83
N ARG A 266 -14.89 -3.89 10.38
CA ARG A 266 -15.80 -2.81 10.78
C ARG A 266 -15.98 -2.71 12.29
N ARG A 267 -16.11 -3.85 12.98
CA ARG A 267 -16.22 -3.89 14.45
C ARG A 267 -14.95 -3.34 15.10
N VAL A 268 -13.77 -3.68 14.55
CA VAL A 268 -12.48 -3.17 15.04
C VAL A 268 -12.38 -1.67 14.85
N PHE A 269 -12.66 -1.18 13.64
CA PHE A 269 -12.65 0.25 13.33
C PHE A 269 -13.55 1.02 14.29
N LYS A 270 -14.78 0.55 14.53
CA LYS A 270 -15.69 1.17 15.50
C LYS A 270 -15.10 1.21 16.91
N LYS A 271 -14.45 0.14 17.37
CA LYS A 271 -13.81 0.09 18.70
C LYS A 271 -12.65 1.08 18.78
N VAL A 272 -11.79 1.16 17.76
CA VAL A 272 -10.67 2.11 17.70
C VAL A 272 -11.19 3.55 17.68
N PHE A 273 -12.19 3.86 16.86
CA PHE A 273 -12.81 5.19 16.83
C PHE A 273 -13.46 5.58 18.17
N GLN A 274 -14.06 4.63 18.88
CA GLN A 274 -14.61 4.86 20.22
C GLN A 274 -13.50 5.15 21.24
N SER A 275 -12.39 4.39 21.23
CA SER A 275 -11.24 4.65 22.10
C SER A 275 -10.61 6.02 21.81
N LEU A 276 -10.47 6.40 20.55
CA LEU A 276 -9.99 7.73 20.16
C LEU A 276 -10.94 8.82 20.63
N LYS A 277 -12.26 8.63 20.46
CA LYS A 277 -13.27 9.56 20.98
C LYS A 277 -13.19 9.69 22.50
N GLY A 278 -12.91 8.61 23.24
CA GLY A 278 -12.65 8.68 24.68
C GLY A 278 -11.40 9.48 25.03
N TYR A 279 -10.30 9.29 24.28
CA TYR A 279 -9.04 9.98 24.51
C TYR A 279 -9.11 11.49 24.22
N PHE A 280 -9.78 11.87 23.11
CA PHE A 280 -9.98 13.28 22.74
C PHE A 280 -11.17 13.93 23.45
N GLY A 281 -12.19 13.15 23.83
CA GLY A 281 -13.39 13.62 24.53
C GLY A 281 -13.17 13.89 26.01
N ASN A 282 -12.36 13.08 26.72
CA ASN A 282 -12.07 13.29 28.15
C ASN A 282 -11.25 14.54 28.45
N LYS A 283 -10.65 15.19 27.44
CA LYS A 283 -9.96 16.48 27.62
C LYS A 283 -10.92 17.68 27.71
N ASN A 284 -12.18 17.55 27.27
CA ASN A 284 -13.15 18.64 27.43
C ASN A 284 -13.82 18.64 28.81
N ASP A 285 -13.95 17.49 29.47
CA ASP A 285 -14.56 17.43 30.81
C ASP A 285 -13.61 17.88 31.93
N SER A 286 -12.30 17.74 31.72
CA SER A 286 -11.29 18.22 32.68
C SER A 286 -11.15 19.75 32.66
N PHE A 287 -11.33 20.41 31.51
CA PHE A 287 -11.37 21.88 31.42
C PHE A 287 -12.70 22.46 31.94
N GLY A 288 -13.82 21.74 31.75
CA GLY A 288 -15.12 22.09 32.32
C GLY A 288 -15.17 21.98 33.85
N GLN A 289 -14.57 20.93 34.42
CA GLN A 289 -14.49 20.75 35.87
C GLN A 289 -13.54 21.75 36.55
N LEU A 290 -12.43 22.14 35.90
CA LEU A 290 -11.54 23.21 36.38
C LEU A 290 -12.22 24.59 36.39
N ARG A 291 -13.10 24.88 35.42
CA ARG A 291 -13.88 26.13 35.42
C ARG A 291 -14.95 26.15 36.51
N LEU A 292 -15.59 25.02 36.77
CA LEU A 292 -16.62 24.89 37.80
C LEU A 292 -16.05 24.89 39.22
N SER A 293 -14.84 24.37 39.43
CA SER A 293 -14.16 24.45 40.73
C SER A 293 -13.64 25.87 41.02
N GLN A 294 -13.17 26.61 40.01
CA GLN A 294 -12.79 28.01 40.18
C GLN A 294 -13.99 28.95 40.40
N LEU A 295 -15.15 28.68 39.78
CA LEU A 295 -16.38 29.45 40.02
C LEU A 295 -17.02 29.17 41.40
N ARG A 296 -16.77 28.01 42.00
CA ARG A 296 -17.22 27.70 43.37
C ARG A 296 -16.30 28.24 44.47
N LEU A 297 -15.09 28.68 44.13
CA LEU A 297 -14.14 29.31 45.05
C LEU A 297 -14.23 30.85 45.01
N ALA A 298 -15.07 31.40 44.13
CA ALA A 298 -15.26 32.83 43.94
C ALA A 298 -16.63 33.36 44.43
N ASN A 299 -17.44 32.49 45.05
CA ASN A 299 -18.68 32.82 45.78
C ASN A 299 -18.55 32.29 47.21
#